data_AF-A0A2E4XY20-F1
#
_entry.id   AF-A0A2E4XY20-F1
#
_cell.length_a   1.000
_cell.length_b   1.000
_cell.length_c   1.000
_cell.angle_alpha   90.00
_cell.angle_beta   90.00
_cell.angle_gamma   90.00
#
_symmetry.space_group_name_H-M   'P 1'
#
loop_
_entity.id
_entity.type
_entity.pdbx_description
1 polymer ?
#
loop_
_entity_poly.entity_id
_entity_poly.type
_entity_poly.pdbx_seq_one_letter_code
_entity_poly.pdbx_strand_id
1 'polypeptide(L)'
;MALLQSMGAKSVPVVSKGTDFVFAQSIGDVAEFLGLDVDTSPTLSPAELVEMYDLILETAVRHIRQIPDDQLGGQILDRERSYRELTYHIFRITEALMDCANGEELTVSYYHDIPPADMQTFEQIAAFGDGVRAQLKAWWASYPHKNGDAIVDTYFGKKPLHEVLERSTWHSGQHGRQLVMAMEEFMDITPDRPLTAADYEGLPLPDKVWDE
;
A
#
# COMPACT_ATOMS: atom_id res chain seq x y z
N MET A 1 -9.15 -2.85 22.41
CA MET A 1 -7.83 -2.20 22.54
C MET A 1 -7.14 -2.49 23.87
N ALA A 2 -7.77 -2.30 25.04
CA ALA A 2 -7.11 -2.51 26.34
C ALA A 2 -6.44 -3.89 26.52
N LEU A 3 -7.09 -4.98 26.09
CA LEU A 3 -6.51 -6.32 26.12
C LEU A 3 -5.28 -6.45 25.20
N LEU A 4 -5.37 -5.98 23.96
CA LEU A 4 -4.25 -6.01 23.00
C LEU A 4 -3.06 -5.15 23.44
N GLN A 5 -3.34 -3.96 23.99
CA GLN A 5 -2.31 -3.09 24.57
C GLN A 5 -1.65 -3.75 25.78
N SER A 6 -2.41 -4.47 26.62
CA SER A 6 -1.85 -5.21 27.76
C SER A 6 -0.95 -6.37 27.35
N MET A 7 -1.14 -6.91 26.15
CA MET A 7 -0.26 -7.93 25.55
C MET A 7 0.97 -7.30 24.87
N GLY A 8 1.02 -5.98 24.71
CA GLY A 8 2.12 -5.27 24.05
C GLY A 8 1.93 -5.04 22.55
N ALA A 9 0.74 -5.28 22.00
CA ALA A 9 0.44 -4.96 20.61
C ALA A 9 0.50 -3.44 20.40
N LYS A 10 1.33 -3.02 19.44
CA LYS A 10 1.56 -1.60 19.11
C LYS A 10 0.68 -1.09 17.97
N SER A 11 0.01 -1.99 17.25
CA SER A 11 -0.84 -1.70 16.11
C SER A 11 -1.87 -2.82 15.91
N VAL A 12 -2.79 -2.60 14.96
CA VAL A 12 -3.77 -3.58 14.48
C VAL A 12 -3.74 -3.60 12.95
N PRO A 13 -4.22 -4.67 12.28
CA PRO A 13 -4.82 -5.90 12.81
C PRO A 13 -3.82 -6.88 13.46
N VAL A 14 -4.31 -7.69 14.40
CA VAL A 14 -3.57 -8.76 15.09
C VAL A 14 -4.39 -10.04 15.15
N VAL A 15 -3.72 -11.20 15.13
CA VAL A 15 -4.32 -12.50 15.45
C VAL A 15 -3.83 -12.90 16.83
N SER A 16 -4.75 -13.27 17.74
CA SER A 16 -4.42 -13.64 19.12
C SER A 16 -4.86 -15.06 19.44
N LYS A 17 -4.04 -15.79 20.20
CA LYS A 17 -4.34 -17.12 20.74
C LYS A 17 -4.03 -17.12 22.24
N GLY A 18 -5.05 -16.99 23.07
CA GLY A 18 -4.86 -16.82 24.51
C GLY A 18 -4.17 -15.50 24.83
N THR A 19 -2.99 -15.56 25.44
CA THR A 19 -2.17 -14.40 25.79
C THR A 19 -1.11 -14.04 24.74
N ASP A 20 -0.98 -14.86 23.70
CA ASP A 20 -0.02 -14.63 22.62
C ASP A 20 -0.72 -13.97 21.43
N PHE A 21 0.04 -13.20 20.65
CA PHE A 21 -0.46 -12.57 19.44
C PHE A 21 0.62 -12.43 18.37
N VAL A 22 0.16 -12.21 17.15
CA VAL A 22 0.97 -11.89 15.98
C VAL A 22 0.34 -10.74 15.19
N PHE A 23 1.15 -9.95 14.52
CA PHE A 23 0.67 -8.89 13.63
C PHE A 23 0.17 -9.49 12.32
N ALA A 24 -1.09 -9.21 11.97
CA ALA A 24 -1.71 -9.75 10.76
C ALA A 24 -1.25 -9.03 9.48
N GLN A 25 -0.14 -8.30 9.55
CA GLN A 25 0.51 -7.66 8.41
C GLN A 25 1.37 -8.65 7.62
N SER A 26 1.87 -9.69 8.29
CA SER A 26 2.62 -10.80 7.68
C SER A 26 1.72 -12.04 7.62
N ILE A 27 1.43 -12.52 6.42
CA ILE A 27 0.68 -13.77 6.22
C ILE A 27 1.52 -14.96 6.73
N GLY A 28 2.84 -14.91 6.53
CA GLY A 28 3.77 -15.93 7.03
C GLY A 28 3.75 -16.06 8.54
N ASP A 29 3.79 -14.93 9.27
CA ASP A 29 3.76 -14.98 10.73
C ASP A 29 2.42 -15.50 11.23
N VAL A 30 1.31 -15.15 10.56
CA VAL A 30 -0.02 -15.68 10.89
C VAL A 30 -0.08 -17.18 10.63
N ALA A 31 0.44 -17.66 9.50
CA ALA A 31 0.50 -19.08 9.17
C ALA A 31 1.32 -19.86 10.20
N GLU A 32 2.51 -19.37 10.54
CA GLU A 32 3.37 -19.95 11.58
C GLU A 32 2.67 -19.97 12.94
N PHE A 33 2.07 -18.85 13.35
CA PHE A 33 1.35 -18.71 14.62
C PHE A 33 0.17 -19.67 14.74
N LEU A 34 -0.50 -19.96 13.62
CA LEU A 34 -1.61 -20.91 13.55
C LEU A 34 -1.15 -22.36 13.31
N GLY A 35 0.13 -22.59 13.05
CA GLY A 35 0.69 -23.90 12.74
C GLY A 35 0.23 -24.46 11.39
N LEU A 36 0.02 -23.58 10.41
CA LEU A 36 -0.38 -23.93 9.05
C LEU A 36 0.85 -24.19 8.19
N ASP A 37 0.87 -25.33 7.50
CA ASP A 37 1.91 -25.68 6.52
C ASP A 37 1.48 -25.15 5.14
N VAL A 38 1.69 -23.86 4.93
CA VAL A 38 1.34 -23.15 3.69
C VAL A 38 2.52 -22.31 3.23
N ASP A 39 2.80 -22.33 1.93
CA ASP A 39 3.75 -21.41 1.33
C ASP A 39 3.15 -20.00 1.33
N THR A 40 3.86 -19.09 1.99
CA THR A 40 3.47 -17.68 2.14
C THR A 40 4.50 -16.75 1.51
N SER A 41 5.45 -17.30 0.75
CA SER A 41 6.41 -16.51 0.01
C SER A 41 5.71 -15.73 -1.11
N PRO A 42 6.18 -14.51 -1.42
CA PRO A 42 5.63 -13.76 -2.53
C PRO A 42 5.69 -14.54 -3.84
N THR A 43 4.60 -14.50 -4.61
CA THR A 43 4.53 -15.25 -5.89
C THR A 43 5.41 -14.60 -6.97
N LEU A 44 5.43 -13.27 -7.01
CA LEU A 44 6.21 -12.48 -7.96
C LEU A 44 7.62 -12.21 -7.41
N SER A 45 8.63 -12.23 -8.28
CA SER A 45 9.99 -11.83 -7.91
C SER A 45 10.06 -10.34 -7.56
N PRO A 46 11.10 -9.88 -6.84
CA PRO A 46 11.27 -8.45 -6.55
C PRO A 46 11.29 -7.56 -7.80
N ALA A 47 11.83 -8.05 -8.92
CA ALA A 47 11.85 -7.30 -10.17
C ALA A 47 10.43 -7.15 -10.77
N GLU A 48 9.67 -8.24 -10.83
CA GLU A 48 8.28 -8.24 -11.30
C GLU A 48 7.39 -7.38 -10.41
N LEU A 49 7.61 -7.41 -9.09
CA LEU A 49 6.90 -6.53 -8.15
C LEU A 49 7.18 -5.05 -8.42
N VAL A 50 8.43 -4.65 -8.67
CA VAL A 50 8.73 -3.25 -8.99
C VAL A 50 8.13 -2.82 -10.34
N GLU A 51 8.14 -3.69 -11.35
CA GLU A 51 7.49 -3.42 -12.64
C GLU A 51 5.98 -3.24 -12.48
N MET A 52 5.34 -4.13 -11.70
CA MET A 52 3.92 -4.04 -11.38
C MET A 52 3.60 -2.80 -10.54
N TYR A 53 4.46 -2.46 -9.58
CA TYR A 53 4.28 -1.26 -8.77
C TYR A 53 4.37 -0.01 -9.63
N ASP A 54 5.30 0.06 -10.58
CA ASP A 54 5.39 1.17 -11.54
C ASP A 54 4.10 1.32 -12.37
N LEU A 55 3.52 0.20 -12.84
CA LEU A 55 2.26 0.19 -13.59
C LEU A 55 1.08 0.68 -12.73
N ILE A 56 1.01 0.25 -11.46
CA ILE A 56 0.00 0.69 -10.49
C ILE A 56 0.11 2.20 -10.27
N LEU A 57 1.32 2.73 -10.03
CA LEU A 57 1.54 4.15 -9.78
C LEU A 57 1.24 4.99 -11.02
N GLU A 58 1.67 4.56 -12.21
CA GLU A 58 1.31 5.20 -13.48
C GLU A 58 -0.20 5.30 -13.65
N THR A 59 -0.90 4.20 -13.37
CA THR A 59 -2.35 4.13 -13.50
C THR A 59 -3.05 5.00 -12.46
N ALA A 60 -2.58 5.02 -11.21
CA ALA A 60 -3.10 5.91 -10.18
C ALA A 60 -2.95 7.38 -10.59
N VAL A 61 -1.77 7.81 -11.03
CA VAL A 61 -1.52 9.17 -11.53
C VAL A 61 -2.51 9.55 -12.64
N ARG A 62 -2.72 8.66 -13.60
CA ARG A 62 -3.63 8.86 -14.73
C ARG A 62 -5.08 9.04 -14.30
N HIS A 63 -5.56 8.21 -13.38
CA HIS A 63 -6.91 8.33 -12.82
C HIS A 63 -7.07 9.60 -11.99
N ILE A 64 -6.08 9.94 -11.15
CA ILE A 64 -6.11 11.14 -10.31
C ILE A 64 -6.28 12.39 -11.16
N ARG A 65 -5.62 12.47 -12.32
CA ARG A 65 -5.78 13.59 -13.27
C ARG A 65 -7.17 13.71 -13.90
N GLN A 66 -8.02 12.69 -13.82
CA GLN A 66 -9.39 12.76 -14.31
C GLN A 66 -10.34 13.40 -13.30
N ILE A 67 -9.94 13.54 -12.03
CA ILE A 67 -10.82 13.94 -10.94
C ILE A 67 -10.86 15.48 -10.85
N PRO A 68 -12.04 16.11 -10.87
CA PRO A 68 -12.18 17.55 -10.66
C PRO A 68 -11.82 17.95 -9.22
N ASP A 69 -11.16 19.10 -9.05
CA ASP A 69 -10.70 19.57 -7.73
C ASP A 69 -11.83 19.80 -6.70
N ASP A 70 -13.07 19.99 -7.15
CA ASP A 70 -14.22 20.09 -6.23
C ASP A 70 -14.53 18.78 -5.49
N GLN A 71 -13.96 17.65 -5.94
CA GLN A 71 -14.06 16.37 -5.27
C GLN A 71 -13.05 16.20 -4.13
N LEU A 72 -12.06 17.07 -3.92
CA LEU A 72 -10.97 16.83 -2.94
C LEU A 72 -11.46 16.44 -1.54
N GLY A 73 -12.55 17.06 -1.07
CA GLY A 73 -13.15 16.81 0.25
C GLY A 73 -14.16 15.67 0.30
N GLY A 74 -14.50 15.04 -0.84
CA GLY A 74 -15.39 13.88 -0.88
C GLY A 74 -14.78 12.69 -0.15
N GLN A 75 -15.63 11.81 0.37
CA GLN A 75 -15.25 10.63 1.15
C GLN A 75 -15.76 9.35 0.49
N ILE A 76 -15.03 8.25 0.67
CA ILE A 76 -15.52 6.92 0.28
C ILE A 76 -16.27 6.31 1.45
N LEU A 77 -17.56 6.02 1.23
CA LEU A 77 -18.43 5.40 2.21
C LEU A 77 -18.42 6.18 3.55
N ASP A 78 -18.52 5.47 4.68
CA ASP A 78 -18.60 6.06 6.02
C ASP A 78 -17.23 6.28 6.70
N ARG A 79 -16.12 6.27 5.95
CA ARG A 79 -14.78 6.48 6.54
C ARG A 79 -14.39 7.96 6.56
N GLU A 80 -13.76 8.38 7.66
CA GLU A 80 -13.09 9.69 7.77
C GLU A 80 -11.78 9.73 6.94
N ARG A 81 -11.87 9.51 5.63
CA ARG A 81 -10.74 9.68 4.69
C ARG A 81 -11.24 10.34 3.41
N SER A 82 -10.70 11.51 3.12
CA SER A 82 -11.00 12.27 1.91
C SER A 82 -10.33 11.68 0.66
N TYR A 83 -10.85 11.98 -0.53
CA TYR A 83 -10.20 11.64 -1.80
C TYR A 83 -8.80 12.25 -1.90
N ARG A 84 -8.61 13.46 -1.37
CA ARG A 84 -7.30 14.11 -1.25
C ARG A 84 -6.31 13.26 -0.44
N GLU A 85 -6.73 12.73 0.71
CA GLU A 85 -5.87 11.89 1.56
C GLU A 85 -5.62 10.51 0.94
N LEU A 86 -6.66 9.87 0.38
CA LEU A 86 -6.54 8.56 -0.27
C LEU A 86 -5.54 8.59 -1.44
N THR A 87 -5.68 9.58 -2.32
CA THR A 87 -4.86 9.66 -3.54
C THR A 87 -3.40 9.98 -3.24
N TYR A 88 -3.12 10.82 -2.25
CA TYR A 88 -1.77 11.04 -1.72
C TYR A 88 -1.19 9.78 -1.07
N HIS A 89 -2.01 9.07 -0.28
CA HIS A 89 -1.58 7.89 0.46
C HIS A 89 -1.07 6.77 -0.46
N ILE A 90 -1.64 6.61 -1.66
CA ILE A 90 -1.16 5.66 -2.68
C ILE A 90 0.35 5.78 -2.91
N PHE A 91 0.86 7.02 -2.99
CA PHE A 91 2.27 7.29 -3.26
C PHE A 91 3.14 7.29 -2.00
N ARG A 92 2.57 7.70 -0.85
CA ARG A 92 3.30 7.65 0.44
C ARG A 92 3.72 6.25 0.85
N ILE A 93 2.96 5.23 0.47
CA ILE A 93 3.35 3.83 0.68
C ILE A 93 4.65 3.50 -0.06
N THR A 94 4.87 4.07 -1.25
CA THR A 94 6.08 3.84 -2.05
C THR A 94 7.30 4.52 -1.43
N GLU A 95 7.15 5.77 -0.98
CA GLU A 95 8.23 6.44 -0.26
C GLU A 95 8.58 5.73 1.05
N ALA A 96 7.57 5.29 1.82
CA ALA A 96 7.79 4.52 3.04
C ALA A 96 8.56 3.20 2.78
N LEU A 97 8.28 2.52 1.67
CA LEU A 97 9.05 1.35 1.23
C LEU A 97 10.51 1.71 0.94
N MET A 98 10.75 2.79 0.17
CA MET A 98 12.11 3.19 -0.20
C MET A 98 12.92 3.63 1.02
N ASP A 99 12.33 4.41 1.93
CA ASP A 99 12.97 4.81 3.19
C ASP A 99 13.32 3.57 4.02
N CYS A 100 12.38 2.63 4.14
CA CYS A 100 12.59 1.37 4.86
C CYS A 100 13.71 0.52 4.25
N ALA A 101 13.73 0.39 2.92
CA ALA A 101 14.77 -0.33 2.21
C ALA A 101 16.17 0.29 2.35
N ASN A 102 16.22 1.59 2.67
CA ASN A 102 17.45 2.36 2.90
C ASN A 102 17.85 2.44 4.39
N GLY A 103 17.15 1.72 5.27
CA GLY A 103 17.56 1.52 6.66
C GLY A 103 16.71 2.26 7.70
N GLU A 104 15.67 3.00 7.28
CA GLU A 104 14.69 3.56 8.22
C GLU A 104 13.72 2.47 8.73
N GLU A 105 13.14 2.66 9.91
CA GLU A 105 12.07 1.78 10.38
C GLU A 105 10.76 2.13 9.66
N LEU A 106 10.10 1.13 9.04
CA LEU A 106 8.74 1.28 8.54
C LEU A 106 7.78 1.38 9.74
N THR A 107 7.40 2.60 10.08
CA THR A 107 6.48 2.88 11.19
C THR A 107 5.04 3.07 10.71
N VAL A 108 4.08 2.92 11.63
CA VAL A 108 2.65 3.17 11.33
C VAL A 108 2.39 4.64 10.94
N SER A 109 3.22 5.58 11.39
CA SER A 109 3.01 7.00 11.12
C SER A 109 3.05 7.36 9.64
N TYR A 110 3.85 6.67 8.82
CA TYR A 110 3.84 6.83 7.36
C TYR A 110 2.42 6.72 6.78
N TYR A 111 1.58 5.85 7.36
CA TYR A 111 0.23 5.61 6.89
C TYR A 111 -0.82 6.55 7.46
N HIS A 112 -0.42 7.43 8.38
CA HIS A 112 -1.22 8.53 8.90
C HIS A 112 -0.79 9.90 8.36
N ASP A 113 0.24 9.94 7.52
CA ASP A 113 0.65 11.18 6.85
C ASP A 113 -0.51 11.74 6.03
N ILE A 114 -0.78 13.03 6.26
CA ILE A 114 -1.74 13.79 5.47
C ILE A 114 -1.03 14.60 4.38
N PRO A 115 -1.71 14.94 3.29
CA PRO A 115 -1.11 15.71 2.21
C PRO A 115 -0.74 17.12 2.70
N PRO A 116 0.40 17.70 2.26
CA PRO A 116 0.82 19.05 2.62
C PRO A 116 -0.31 20.08 2.44
N ALA A 117 -0.41 21.06 3.36
CA ALA A 117 -1.54 21.99 3.39
C ALA A 117 -1.74 22.80 2.10
N ASP A 118 -0.70 22.98 1.28
CA ASP A 118 -0.70 23.67 -0.01
C ASP A 118 -0.99 22.75 -1.21
N MET A 119 -1.04 21.44 -1.01
CA MET A 119 -1.49 20.46 -2.00
C MET A 119 -3.03 20.44 -2.01
N GLN A 120 -3.62 21.26 -2.88
CA GLN A 120 -5.05 21.59 -2.95
C GLN A 120 -5.66 21.37 -4.34
N THR A 121 -5.01 20.54 -5.17
CA THR A 121 -5.52 20.12 -6.49
C THR A 121 -5.11 18.68 -6.76
N PHE A 122 -5.90 17.95 -7.55
CA PHE A 122 -5.52 16.61 -7.98
C PHE A 122 -4.31 16.62 -8.91
N GLU A 123 -4.07 17.69 -9.68
CA GLU A 123 -2.84 17.80 -10.47
C GLU A 123 -1.60 17.89 -9.58
N GLN A 124 -1.63 18.62 -8.45
CA GLN A 124 -0.50 18.62 -7.52
C GLN A 124 -0.22 17.23 -6.94
N ILE A 125 -1.27 16.46 -6.63
CA ILE A 125 -1.15 15.08 -6.14
C ILE A 125 -0.59 14.16 -7.24
N ALA A 126 -1.08 14.30 -8.48
CA ALA A 126 -0.60 13.54 -9.63
C ALA A 126 0.87 13.85 -9.95
N ALA A 127 1.27 15.12 -9.92
CA ALA A 127 2.65 15.53 -10.13
C ALA A 127 3.59 15.01 -9.03
N PHE A 128 3.13 14.99 -7.78
CA PHE A 128 3.83 14.31 -6.69
C PHE A 128 3.97 12.81 -6.98
N GLY A 129 2.91 12.15 -7.43
CA GLY A 129 2.93 10.74 -7.83
C GLY A 129 3.91 10.43 -8.97
N ASP A 130 3.99 11.30 -9.99
CA ASP A 130 4.99 11.20 -11.05
C ASP A 130 6.42 11.28 -10.49
N GLY A 131 6.64 12.16 -9.52
CA GLY A 131 7.92 12.29 -8.82
C GLY A 131 8.28 11.01 -8.05
N VAL A 132 7.36 10.48 -7.25
CA VAL A 132 7.54 9.24 -6.49
C VAL A 132 7.80 8.04 -7.42
N ARG A 133 7.08 7.96 -8.54
CA ARG A 133 7.30 6.93 -9.57
C ARG A 133 8.71 7.01 -10.17
N ALA A 134 9.17 8.21 -10.49
CA ALA A 134 10.54 8.40 -10.99
C ALA A 134 11.59 8.01 -9.94
N GLN A 135 11.33 8.32 -8.66
CA GLN A 135 12.19 7.91 -7.55
C GLN A 135 12.21 6.39 -7.37
N LEU A 136 11.06 5.68 -7.45
CA LEU A 136 10.99 4.23 -7.39
C LEU A 136 11.88 3.58 -8.46
N LYS A 137 11.79 4.06 -9.70
CA LYS A 137 12.63 3.58 -10.82
C LYS A 137 14.11 3.82 -10.56
N ALA A 138 14.48 5.02 -10.13
CA ALA A 138 15.87 5.38 -9.86
C ALA A 138 16.46 4.61 -8.66
N TRP A 139 15.68 4.48 -7.58
CA TRP A 139 16.01 3.68 -6.41
C TRP A 139 16.23 2.24 -6.83
N TRP A 140 15.26 1.62 -7.51
CA TRP A 140 15.42 0.23 -7.95
C TRP A 140 16.67 0.10 -8.81
N ALA A 141 16.87 0.91 -9.84
CA ALA A 141 18.05 0.80 -10.71
C ALA A 141 19.40 0.82 -9.97
N SER A 142 19.49 1.51 -8.83
CA SER A 142 20.71 1.62 -8.01
C SER A 142 20.75 0.70 -6.78
N TYR A 143 19.65 0.08 -6.40
CA TYR A 143 19.57 -0.72 -5.18
C TYR A 143 20.38 -2.02 -5.28
N PRO A 144 21.31 -2.31 -4.35
CA PRO A 144 22.22 -3.45 -4.48
C PRO A 144 21.60 -4.81 -4.14
N HIS A 145 20.56 -4.87 -3.29
CA HIS A 145 19.97 -6.12 -2.79
C HIS A 145 18.74 -6.55 -3.60
N LYS A 146 18.96 -6.83 -4.89
CA LYS A 146 17.90 -7.11 -5.87
C LYS A 146 17.13 -8.41 -5.65
N ASN A 147 17.68 -9.34 -4.88
CA ASN A 147 17.02 -10.58 -4.48
C ASN A 147 15.97 -10.37 -3.38
N GLY A 148 15.90 -9.19 -2.76
CA GLY A 148 14.90 -8.89 -1.73
C GLY A 148 15.17 -9.52 -0.36
N ASP A 149 16.33 -10.18 -0.18
CA ASP A 149 16.70 -10.88 1.06
C ASP A 149 17.19 -9.93 2.18
N ALA A 150 17.33 -8.64 1.88
CA ALA A 150 17.70 -7.64 2.88
C ALA A 150 16.65 -7.62 4.00
N ILE A 151 17.09 -7.74 5.25
CA ILE A 151 16.19 -7.68 6.40
C ILE A 151 15.97 -6.22 6.80
N VAL A 152 14.72 -5.79 6.81
CA VAL A 152 14.30 -4.43 7.14
C VAL A 152 13.50 -4.39 8.44
N ASP A 153 13.52 -3.24 9.11
CA ASP A 153 12.79 -2.99 10.35
C ASP A 153 11.39 -2.46 10.05
N THR A 154 10.36 -3.12 10.58
CA THR A 154 8.96 -2.70 10.44
C THR A 154 8.23 -2.70 11.77
N TYR A 155 7.14 -1.94 11.85
CA TYR A 155 6.25 -1.91 13.01
C TYR A 155 5.58 -3.25 13.34
N PHE A 156 5.70 -4.24 12.43
CA PHE A 156 5.22 -5.62 12.58
C PHE A 156 6.36 -6.65 12.60
N GLY A 157 7.58 -6.20 12.93
CA GLY A 157 8.76 -7.06 13.10
C GLY A 157 9.80 -6.91 11.98
N LYS A 158 10.93 -7.60 12.13
CA LYS A 158 11.96 -7.66 11.07
C LYS A 158 11.49 -8.57 9.94
N LYS A 159 11.59 -8.10 8.70
CA LYS A 159 11.08 -8.81 7.51
C LYS A 159 12.06 -8.78 6.34
N PRO A 160 12.05 -9.80 5.46
CA PRO A 160 12.68 -9.68 4.15
C PRO A 160 12.06 -8.52 3.38
N LEU A 161 12.89 -7.73 2.68
CA LEU A 161 12.42 -6.66 1.82
C LEU A 161 11.44 -7.18 0.76
N HIS A 162 11.61 -8.41 0.28
CA HIS A 162 10.70 -9.01 -0.69
C HIS A 162 9.24 -9.03 -0.20
N GLU A 163 9.02 -9.40 1.06
CA GLU A 163 7.68 -9.39 1.68
C GLU A 163 7.14 -7.96 1.81
N VAL A 164 7.98 -7.01 2.24
CA VAL A 164 7.59 -5.61 2.41
C VAL A 164 7.30 -4.93 1.06
N LEU A 165 8.03 -5.33 0.01
CA LEU A 165 7.83 -4.88 -1.37
C LEU A 165 6.51 -5.42 -1.93
N GLU A 166 6.21 -6.71 -1.77
CA GLU A 166 4.92 -7.29 -2.17
C GLU A 166 3.79 -6.55 -1.44
N ARG A 167 3.92 -6.41 -0.12
CA ARG A 167 2.94 -5.71 0.71
C ARG A 167 2.68 -4.28 0.23
N SER A 168 3.74 -3.53 0.00
CA SER A 168 3.64 -2.15 -0.48
C SER A 168 2.97 -2.07 -1.85
N THR A 169 3.31 -2.99 -2.75
CA THR A 169 2.76 -3.06 -4.11
C THR A 169 1.25 -3.31 -4.09
N TRP A 170 0.79 -4.35 -3.39
CA TRP A 170 -0.64 -4.64 -3.34
C TRP A 170 -1.42 -3.63 -2.49
N HIS A 171 -0.81 -3.01 -1.48
CA HIS A 171 -1.46 -1.97 -0.68
C HIS A 171 -1.79 -0.72 -1.53
N SER A 172 -0.84 -0.22 -2.33
CA SER A 172 -1.12 0.85 -3.29
C SER A 172 -2.07 0.39 -4.39
N GLY A 173 -1.95 -0.86 -4.84
CA GLY A 173 -2.87 -1.47 -5.81
C GLY A 173 -4.32 -1.48 -5.33
N GLN A 174 -4.56 -1.86 -4.07
CA GLN A 174 -5.89 -1.87 -3.46
C GLN A 174 -6.47 -0.46 -3.36
N HIS A 175 -5.68 0.53 -2.97
CA HIS A 175 -6.13 1.92 -2.95
C HIS A 175 -6.42 2.45 -4.37
N GLY A 176 -5.67 1.99 -5.39
CA GLY A 176 -6.01 2.24 -6.79
C GLY A 176 -7.37 1.66 -7.19
N ARG A 177 -7.69 0.42 -6.76
CA ARG A 177 -9.01 -0.20 -6.99
C ARG A 177 -10.14 0.57 -6.29
N GLN A 178 -9.89 1.06 -5.08
CA GLN A 178 -10.83 1.90 -4.32
C GLN A 178 -11.09 3.24 -5.01
N LEU A 179 -10.04 3.85 -5.58
CA LEU A 179 -10.17 5.07 -6.36
C LEU A 179 -11.04 4.86 -7.61
N VAL A 180 -10.78 3.78 -8.36
CA VAL A 180 -11.55 3.41 -9.56
C VAL A 180 -13.04 3.22 -9.22
N MET A 181 -13.34 2.46 -8.16
CA MET A 181 -14.72 2.34 -7.67
C MET A 181 -15.31 3.72 -7.38
N ALA A 182 -14.59 4.58 -6.66
CA ALA A 182 -15.14 5.87 -6.26
C ALA A 182 -15.41 6.79 -7.45
N MET A 183 -14.54 6.75 -8.46
CA MET A 183 -14.75 7.45 -9.73
C MET A 183 -16.07 7.02 -10.37
N GLU A 184 -16.32 5.71 -10.44
CA GLU A 184 -17.51 5.15 -11.09
C GLU A 184 -18.79 5.36 -10.25
N GLU A 185 -18.75 5.05 -8.96
CA GLU A 185 -19.93 4.98 -8.09
C GLU A 185 -20.33 6.31 -7.46
N PHE A 186 -19.37 7.20 -7.20
CA PHE A 186 -19.61 8.43 -6.42
C PHE A 186 -19.33 9.72 -7.20
N MET A 187 -18.53 9.67 -8.27
CA MET A 187 -18.15 10.85 -9.05
C MET A 187 -18.74 10.90 -10.46
N ASP A 188 -19.34 9.80 -10.95
CA ASP A 188 -19.81 9.65 -12.34
C ASP A 188 -18.68 9.88 -13.38
N ILE A 189 -17.47 9.40 -13.06
CA ILE A 189 -16.28 9.50 -13.91
C ILE A 189 -15.93 8.10 -14.42
N THR A 190 -15.90 7.94 -15.74
CA THR A 190 -15.35 6.73 -16.36
C THR A 190 -13.82 6.72 -16.26
N PRO A 191 -13.20 5.76 -15.55
CA PRO A 191 -11.75 5.64 -15.48
C PRO A 191 -11.16 5.36 -16.86
N ASP A 192 -10.13 6.12 -17.26
CA ASP A 192 -9.36 5.78 -18.46
C ASP A 192 -8.66 4.45 -18.20
N ARG A 193 -8.74 3.48 -19.12
CA ARG A 193 -8.02 2.18 -19.11
C ARG A 193 -7.66 1.66 -17.69
N PRO A 194 -8.65 1.33 -16.83
CA PRO A 194 -8.36 0.82 -15.50
C PRO A 194 -7.64 -0.52 -15.57
N LEU A 195 -6.84 -0.84 -14.55
CA LEU A 195 -6.23 -2.16 -14.42
C LEU A 195 -7.31 -3.22 -14.20
N THR A 196 -7.11 -4.38 -14.82
CA THR A 196 -7.98 -5.55 -14.71
C THR A 196 -7.43 -6.54 -13.69
N ALA A 197 -8.21 -7.57 -13.36
CA ALA A 197 -7.75 -8.66 -12.49
C ALA A 197 -6.48 -9.34 -13.01
N ALA A 198 -6.30 -9.43 -14.33
CA ALA A 198 -5.10 -10.02 -14.94
C ALA A 198 -3.85 -9.16 -14.71
N ASP A 199 -4.00 -7.83 -14.66
CA ASP A 199 -2.87 -6.92 -14.41
C ASP A 199 -2.35 -7.01 -12.97
N TYR A 200 -3.17 -7.53 -12.04
CA TYR A 200 -2.82 -7.75 -10.63
C TYR A 200 -2.45 -9.21 -10.32
N GLU A 201 -2.37 -10.08 -11.33
CA GLU A 201 -2.09 -11.51 -11.13
C GLU A 201 -0.78 -11.71 -10.36
N GLY A 202 -0.82 -12.53 -9.32
CA GLY A 202 0.32 -12.81 -8.44
C GLY A 202 0.41 -11.92 -7.20
N LEU A 203 -0.41 -10.86 -7.07
CA LEU A 203 -0.56 -10.13 -5.81
C LEU A 203 -1.63 -10.78 -4.90
N PRO A 204 -1.43 -10.79 -3.57
CA PRO A 204 -2.42 -11.31 -2.62
C PRO A 204 -3.53 -10.28 -2.35
N LEU A 205 -4.21 -9.82 -3.39
CA LEU A 205 -5.34 -8.89 -3.28
C LEU A 205 -6.63 -9.63 -2.88
N PRO A 206 -7.49 -9.01 -2.05
CA PRO A 206 -8.82 -9.56 -1.79
C PRO A 206 -9.71 -9.50 -3.03
N ASP A 207 -10.63 -10.46 -3.18
CA ASP A 207 -11.61 -10.46 -4.26
C ASP A 207 -12.42 -9.16 -4.26
N LYS A 208 -12.86 -8.72 -3.08
CA LYS A 208 -13.62 -7.49 -2.89
C LYS A 208 -12.71 -6.27 -2.77
N VAL A 209 -13.16 -5.13 -3.30
CA VAL A 209 -12.48 -3.83 -3.16
C VAL A 209 -12.60 -3.28 -1.72
N TRP A 210 -13.63 -3.72 -0.99
CA TRP A 210 -13.88 -3.40 0.41
C TRP A 210 -14.39 -4.63 1.18
N ASP A 211 -14.09 -4.65 2.48
CA ASP A 211 -14.73 -5.56 3.42
C ASP A 211 -16.17 -5.09 3.70
N GLU A 212 -17.13 -6.01 3.69
CA GLU A 212 -18.53 -5.79 4.10
C GLU A 212 -18.68 -5.57 5.62
#